data_AF-A0ABC9S9A7-F1
#
_entry.id   AF-A0ABC9S9A7-F1
#
_cell.length_a   1.000
_cell.length_b   1.000
_cell.length_c   1.000
_cell.angle_alpha   90.00
_cell.angle_beta   90.00
_cell.angle_gamma   90.00
#
_symmetry.space_group_name_H-M   'P 1'
#
loop_
_entity.id
_entity.type
_entity.pdbx_description
1 polymer ?
#
loop_
_entity_poly.entity_id
_entity_poly.type
_entity_poly.pdbx_seq_one_letter_code
_entity_poly.pdbx_strand_id
1 'polypeptide(L)'
;IKELLNNTKIPTSGRDAITFGVNNLNPEIVEFIHQNNKKMIIEKASNKELELLKDANFKHPENIRASLDHEAITHILKRHGVNSVNVKNGESPITYEDIANYRYIVNNADAILRTIDKYNQEAITAFKQINGYAVVVEQAVNKKNELVLKTMYKSNGDYKNNDVYKEFSSTSLDANAKVNHGLSSHGGA
;
A
#
# COMPACT_ATOMS: atom_id res chain seq x y z
N ILE A 1 10.75 -14.81 -14.11
CA ILE A 1 9.71 -13.94 -13.49
C ILE A 1 9.03 -13.04 -14.51
N LYS A 2 9.78 -12.18 -15.23
CA LYS A 2 9.24 -11.30 -16.28
C LYS A 2 8.39 -12.04 -17.33
N GLU A 3 8.83 -13.22 -17.79
CA GLU A 3 8.03 -14.08 -18.69
C GLU A 3 6.69 -14.51 -18.09
N LEU A 4 6.68 -14.92 -16.82
CA LEU A 4 5.44 -15.31 -16.13
C LEU A 4 4.48 -14.13 -15.98
N LEU A 5 5.00 -12.93 -15.65
CA LEU A 5 4.22 -11.70 -15.58
C LEU A 5 3.68 -11.25 -16.96
N ASN A 6 4.37 -11.60 -18.04
CA ASN A 6 3.93 -11.32 -19.41
C ASN A 6 2.96 -12.36 -19.98
N ASN A 7 2.85 -13.53 -19.36
CA ASN A 7 2.06 -14.62 -19.88
C ASN A 7 0.56 -14.37 -19.66
N THR A 8 -0.16 -14.05 -20.75
CA THR A 8 -1.60 -13.76 -20.72
C THR A 8 -2.48 -14.97 -20.37
N LYS A 9 -1.93 -16.19 -20.41
CA LYS A 9 -2.63 -17.41 -20.01
C LYS A 9 -2.62 -17.62 -18.49
N ILE A 10 -1.77 -16.91 -17.75
CA ILE A 10 -1.67 -17.01 -16.29
C ILE A 10 -2.65 -16.00 -15.66
N PRO A 11 -3.58 -16.44 -14.79
CA PRO A 11 -4.47 -15.53 -14.08
C PRO A 11 -3.70 -14.54 -13.19
N THR A 12 -4.08 -13.27 -13.24
CA THR A 12 -3.49 -12.18 -12.43
C THR A 12 -4.35 -11.78 -11.22
N SER A 13 -5.48 -12.46 -11.01
CA SER A 13 -6.36 -12.29 -9.86
C SER A 13 -7.18 -13.55 -9.60
N GLY A 14 -7.81 -13.63 -8.42
CA GLY A 14 -8.62 -14.77 -8.02
C GLY A 14 -7.80 -15.94 -7.48
N ARG A 15 -8.47 -17.07 -7.25
CA ARG A 15 -7.91 -18.24 -6.56
C ARG A 15 -6.65 -18.79 -7.25
N ASP A 16 -6.69 -18.84 -8.58
CA ASP A 16 -5.68 -19.49 -9.43
C ASP A 16 -4.51 -18.58 -9.77
N ALA A 17 -4.50 -17.34 -9.28
CA ALA A 17 -3.39 -16.43 -9.50
C ALA A 17 -2.11 -16.92 -8.81
N ILE A 18 -0.99 -16.88 -9.53
CA ILE A 18 0.32 -17.28 -9.02
C ILE A 18 0.79 -16.25 -7.99
N THR A 19 1.24 -16.74 -6.83
CA THR A 19 1.93 -15.94 -5.82
C THR A 19 3.43 -16.01 -6.09
N PHE A 20 4.06 -14.87 -6.33
CA PHE A 20 5.44 -14.81 -6.79
C PHE A 20 6.47 -14.79 -5.64
N GLY A 21 6.08 -14.45 -4.42
CA GLY A 21 6.96 -14.35 -3.26
C GLY A 21 7.66 -12.99 -3.14
N VAL A 22 7.83 -12.51 -1.90
CA VAL A 22 8.46 -11.22 -1.62
C VAL A 22 9.93 -11.14 -2.05
N ASN A 23 10.68 -12.24 -1.98
CA ASN A 23 12.09 -12.30 -2.40
C ASN A 23 12.30 -11.99 -3.90
N ASN A 24 11.22 -12.05 -4.68
CA ASN A 24 11.21 -11.79 -6.10
C ASN A 24 10.76 -10.36 -6.45
N LEU A 25 10.34 -9.57 -5.47
CA LEU A 25 9.98 -8.17 -5.64
C LEU A 25 11.22 -7.30 -5.41
N ASN A 26 11.90 -6.93 -6.50
CA ASN A 26 13.06 -6.06 -6.49
C ASN A 26 12.81 -4.83 -7.40
N PRO A 27 13.68 -3.80 -7.39
CA PRO A 27 13.45 -2.57 -8.16
C PRO A 27 13.24 -2.81 -9.66
N GLU A 28 13.98 -3.75 -10.25
CA GLU A 28 13.88 -4.12 -11.67
C GLU A 28 12.51 -4.74 -11.99
N ILE A 29 11.96 -5.56 -11.09
CA ILE A 29 10.63 -6.14 -11.23
C ILE A 29 9.54 -5.08 -11.04
N VAL A 30 9.70 -4.15 -10.10
CA VAL A 30 8.77 -3.02 -9.93
C VAL A 30 8.73 -2.16 -11.19
N GLU A 31 9.90 -1.79 -11.72
CA GLU A 31 9.99 -1.05 -12.98
C GLU A 31 9.33 -1.81 -14.12
N PHE A 32 9.59 -3.11 -14.24
CA PHE A 32 8.97 -3.95 -15.25
C PHE A 32 7.44 -3.96 -15.15
N ILE A 33 6.90 -4.09 -13.93
CA ILE A 33 5.45 -4.04 -13.67
C ILE A 33 4.88 -2.72 -14.15
N HIS A 34 5.55 -1.61 -13.81
CA HIS A 34 5.14 -0.26 -14.19
C HIS A 34 5.15 -0.05 -15.70
N GLN A 35 6.26 -0.34 -16.38
CA GLN A 35 6.44 -0.05 -17.81
C GLN A 35 5.63 -0.96 -18.73
N ASN A 36 5.20 -2.13 -18.25
CA ASN A 36 4.51 -3.14 -19.07
C ASN A 36 3.04 -3.36 -18.66
N ASN A 37 2.47 -2.44 -17.86
CA ASN A 37 1.09 -2.48 -17.37
C ASN A 37 0.73 -3.82 -16.72
N LYS A 38 1.61 -4.32 -15.85
CA LYS A 38 1.44 -5.62 -15.19
C LYS A 38 0.91 -5.48 -13.77
N LYS A 39 0.70 -6.65 -13.18
CA LYS A 39 0.34 -6.84 -11.79
C LYS A 39 1.04 -8.09 -11.27
N MET A 40 1.46 -8.04 -10.01
CA MET A 40 2.08 -9.15 -9.29
C MET A 40 1.32 -9.41 -7.99
N ILE A 41 0.95 -10.67 -7.75
CA ILE A 41 0.54 -11.13 -6.42
C ILE A 41 1.81 -11.55 -5.68
N ILE A 42 2.07 -10.96 -4.52
CA ILE A 42 3.38 -11.05 -3.87
C ILE A 42 3.38 -12.15 -2.82
N GLU A 43 2.50 -12.05 -1.82
CA GLU A 43 2.43 -12.99 -0.70
C GLU A 43 1.02 -13.03 -0.10
N LYS A 44 0.78 -13.99 0.80
CA LYS A 44 -0.43 -13.96 1.64
C LYS A 44 -0.32 -12.85 2.69
N ALA A 45 -1.46 -12.30 3.11
CA ALA A 45 -1.50 -11.37 4.22
C ALA A 45 -0.89 -12.00 5.49
N SER A 46 -0.15 -11.20 6.24
CA SER A 46 0.45 -11.60 7.52
C SER A 46 -0.63 -11.77 8.60
N ASN A 47 -0.32 -12.50 9.68
CA ASN A 47 -1.25 -12.66 10.81
C ASN A 47 -1.69 -11.31 11.40
N LYS A 48 -0.79 -10.30 11.43
CA LYS A 48 -1.08 -8.94 11.90
C LYS A 48 -2.11 -8.24 11.01
N GLU A 49 -1.99 -8.39 9.69
CA GLU A 49 -2.97 -7.86 8.74
C GLU A 49 -4.32 -8.59 8.88
N LEU A 50 -4.29 -9.92 9.04
CA LEU A 50 -5.52 -10.72 9.21
C LEU A 50 -6.28 -10.36 10.49
N GLU A 51 -5.58 -10.12 11.61
CA GLU A 51 -6.20 -9.73 12.88
C GLU A 51 -6.94 -8.39 12.77
N LEU A 52 -6.33 -7.40 12.10
CA LEU A 52 -6.96 -6.10 11.83
C LEU A 52 -8.18 -6.22 10.91
N LEU A 53 -8.19 -7.23 10.05
CA LEU A 53 -9.17 -7.42 9.00
C LEU A 53 -10.22 -8.49 9.35
N LYS A 54 -10.27 -8.95 10.60
CA LYS A 54 -11.21 -10.01 11.04
C LYS A 54 -12.69 -9.68 10.73
N ASP A 55 -13.04 -8.40 10.79
CA ASP A 55 -14.41 -7.89 10.56
C ASP A 55 -14.58 -7.32 9.13
N ALA A 56 -13.58 -7.50 8.26
CA ALA A 56 -13.67 -7.10 6.86
C ALA A 56 -14.46 -8.13 6.05
N ASN A 57 -15.33 -7.66 5.15
CA ASN A 57 -16.18 -8.52 4.33
C ASN A 57 -15.43 -9.16 3.15
N PHE A 58 -14.53 -10.09 3.45
CA PHE A 58 -13.84 -10.92 2.46
C PHE A 58 -14.73 -12.09 2.00
N LYS A 59 -14.65 -12.42 0.72
CA LYS A 59 -15.32 -13.62 0.16
C LYS A 59 -14.60 -14.91 0.57
N HIS A 60 -13.28 -14.83 0.72
CA HIS A 60 -12.37 -15.92 1.06
C HIS A 60 -11.31 -15.40 2.05
N PRO A 61 -11.67 -15.21 3.33
CA PRO A 61 -10.76 -14.66 4.34
C PRO A 61 -9.50 -15.51 4.55
N GLU A 62 -9.53 -16.81 4.23
CA GLU A 62 -8.42 -17.74 4.30
C GLU A 62 -7.33 -17.52 3.22
N ASN A 63 -7.61 -16.69 2.22
CA ASN A 63 -6.77 -16.54 1.03
C ASN A 63 -6.64 -15.07 0.61
N ILE A 64 -6.44 -14.18 1.59
CA ILE A 64 -6.14 -12.77 1.35
C ILE A 64 -4.68 -12.63 0.91
N ARG A 65 -4.41 -11.90 -0.18
CA ARG A 65 -3.07 -11.75 -0.75
C ARG A 65 -2.70 -10.30 -0.99
N ALA A 66 -1.45 -9.93 -0.75
CA ALA A 66 -0.93 -8.61 -1.11
C ALA A 66 -0.59 -8.56 -2.60
N SER A 67 -0.94 -7.46 -3.26
CA SER A 67 -0.67 -7.27 -4.68
C SER A 67 -0.17 -5.86 -5.01
N LEU A 68 0.60 -5.79 -6.10
CA LEU A 68 1.17 -4.58 -6.67
C LEU A 68 0.82 -4.53 -8.16
N ASP A 69 0.24 -3.43 -8.60
CA ASP A 69 -0.04 -3.18 -10.02
C ASP A 69 0.59 -1.88 -10.52
N HIS A 70 0.63 -1.74 -11.84
CA HIS A 70 1.18 -0.56 -12.50
C HIS A 70 0.44 0.75 -12.15
N GLU A 71 -0.86 0.70 -11.83
CA GLU A 71 -1.64 1.90 -11.49
C GLU A 71 -1.19 2.47 -10.15
N ALA A 72 -0.94 1.60 -9.16
CA ALA A 72 -0.37 1.98 -7.88
C ALA A 72 1.01 2.63 -8.04
N ILE A 73 1.89 2.01 -8.83
CA ILE A 73 3.25 2.55 -9.08
C ILE A 73 3.16 3.90 -9.79
N THR A 74 2.29 4.02 -10.79
CA THR A 74 2.04 5.28 -11.52
C THR A 74 1.56 6.37 -10.55
N HIS A 75 0.61 6.06 -9.68
CA HIS A 75 0.10 6.99 -8.67
C HIS A 75 1.20 7.46 -7.73
N ILE A 76 1.95 6.51 -7.15
CA ILE A 76 3.04 6.78 -6.21
C ILE A 76 4.09 7.66 -6.85
N LEU A 77 4.61 7.32 -8.03
CA LEU A 77 5.67 8.10 -8.66
C LEU A 77 5.18 9.48 -9.14
N LYS A 78 3.91 9.60 -9.56
CA LYS A 78 3.33 10.89 -9.93
C LYS A 78 3.21 11.83 -8.73
N ARG A 79 2.87 11.32 -7.55
CA ARG A 79 2.63 12.13 -6.34
C ARG A 79 3.86 12.30 -5.48
N HIS A 80 4.70 11.26 -5.39
CA HIS A 80 5.80 11.15 -4.43
C HIS A 80 7.14 10.78 -5.09
N GLY A 81 7.19 10.59 -6.41
CA GLY A 81 8.46 10.32 -7.11
C GLY A 81 9.38 11.54 -7.20
N VAL A 82 10.65 11.31 -7.56
CA VAL A 82 11.71 12.35 -7.60
C VAL A 82 11.30 13.66 -8.28
N ASN A 83 10.47 13.59 -9.33
CA ASN A 83 10.03 14.76 -10.11
C ASN A 83 8.65 15.31 -9.70
N SER A 84 8.03 14.77 -8.65
CA SER A 84 6.68 15.12 -8.26
C SER A 84 6.59 16.53 -7.66
N VAL A 85 5.39 17.10 -7.69
CA VAL A 85 5.11 18.40 -7.06
C VAL A 85 5.31 18.31 -5.55
N ASN A 86 4.93 17.21 -4.91
CA ASN A 86 5.08 17.10 -3.46
C ASN A 86 6.55 17.05 -3.02
N VAL A 87 7.42 16.39 -3.79
CA VAL A 87 8.87 16.39 -3.51
C VAL A 87 9.44 17.80 -3.66
N LYS A 88 8.99 18.56 -4.67
CA LYS A 88 9.33 19.99 -4.80
C LYS A 88 8.84 20.84 -3.61
N ASN A 89 7.77 20.39 -2.94
CA ASN A 89 7.21 21.04 -1.75
C ASN A 89 7.77 20.48 -0.43
N GLY A 90 8.83 19.66 -0.47
CA GLY A 90 9.56 19.21 0.72
C GLY A 90 9.29 17.78 1.19
N GLU A 91 8.47 17.00 0.48
CA GLU A 91 8.41 15.55 0.72
C GLU A 91 9.70 14.84 0.28
N SER A 92 10.00 13.70 0.89
CA SER A 92 11.10 12.86 0.44
C SER A 92 10.66 11.96 -0.71
N PRO A 93 11.49 11.78 -1.74
CA PRO A 93 11.09 11.02 -2.91
C PRO A 93 10.94 9.52 -2.62
N ILE A 94 10.03 8.91 -3.37
CA ILE A 94 9.81 7.48 -3.47
C ILE A 94 10.36 6.99 -4.81
N THR A 95 11.13 5.92 -4.75
CA THR A 95 11.77 5.27 -5.90
C THR A 95 11.23 3.85 -6.09
N TYR A 96 11.64 3.16 -7.17
CA TYR A 96 11.34 1.74 -7.31
C TYR A 96 11.95 0.89 -6.19
N GLU A 97 13.05 1.32 -5.58
CA GLU A 97 13.66 0.64 -4.43
C GLU A 97 12.78 0.75 -3.18
N ASP A 98 12.25 1.94 -2.90
CA ASP A 98 11.28 2.12 -1.82
C ASP A 98 10.03 1.25 -2.06
N ILE A 99 9.48 1.27 -3.28
CA ILE A 99 8.30 0.47 -3.64
C ILE A 99 8.59 -1.02 -3.53
N ALA A 100 9.76 -1.50 -3.96
CA ALA A 100 10.12 -2.93 -3.85
C ALA A 100 10.13 -3.39 -2.38
N ASN A 101 10.47 -2.50 -1.46
CA ASN A 101 10.54 -2.76 -0.02
C ASN A 101 9.21 -2.59 0.72
N TYR A 102 8.10 -2.22 0.06
CA TYR A 102 6.86 -1.87 0.76
C TYR A 102 6.30 -2.99 1.66
N ARG A 103 6.47 -4.26 1.28
CA ARG A 103 6.05 -5.40 2.11
C ARG A 103 6.87 -5.53 3.38
N TYR A 104 8.17 -5.25 3.33
CA TYR A 104 8.99 -5.18 4.54
C TYR A 104 8.49 -4.07 5.47
N ILE A 105 8.14 -2.91 4.93
CA ILE A 105 7.59 -1.79 5.71
C ILE A 105 6.31 -2.22 6.43
N VAL A 106 5.38 -2.85 5.72
CA VAL A 106 4.08 -3.28 6.28
C VAL A 106 4.25 -4.34 7.34
N ASN A 107 5.04 -5.38 7.04
CA ASN A 107 5.27 -6.50 7.97
C ASN A 107 6.03 -6.09 9.24
N ASN A 108 6.81 -5.00 9.18
CA ASN A 108 7.61 -4.49 10.30
C ASN A 108 7.16 -3.10 10.74
N ALA A 109 5.92 -2.73 10.51
CA ALA A 109 5.40 -1.40 10.83
C ALA A 109 5.34 -1.15 12.34
N ASP A 110 5.77 0.04 12.78
CA ASP A 110 5.69 0.49 14.17
C ASP A 110 4.24 0.72 14.61
N ALA A 111 3.39 1.12 13.67
CA ALA A 111 1.94 1.11 13.84
C ALA A 111 1.25 0.66 12.55
N ILE A 112 0.12 0.01 12.69
CA ILE A 112 -0.73 -0.37 11.55
C ILE A 112 -2.18 -0.24 11.98
N LEU A 113 -2.96 0.45 11.17
CA LEU A 113 -4.34 0.82 11.48
C LEU A 113 -5.24 0.35 10.33
N ARG A 114 -6.43 -0.14 10.66
CA ARG A 114 -7.51 -0.30 9.68
C ARG A 114 -8.15 1.07 9.48
N THR A 115 -8.26 1.49 8.22
CA THR A 115 -8.78 2.80 7.82
C THR A 115 -9.91 2.63 6.83
N ILE A 116 -10.69 3.69 6.62
CA ILE A 116 -11.69 3.75 5.56
C ILE A 116 -11.31 4.92 4.66
N ASP A 117 -11.18 4.64 3.36
CA ASP A 117 -10.82 5.67 2.40
C ASP A 117 -12.03 6.55 2.04
N LYS A 118 -11.78 7.55 1.19
CA LYS A 118 -12.80 8.50 0.73
C LYS A 118 -13.98 7.91 -0.04
N TYR A 119 -13.85 6.68 -0.46
CA TYR A 119 -14.83 5.93 -1.23
C TYR A 119 -15.52 4.87 -0.37
N ASN A 120 -15.41 4.97 0.96
CA ASN A 120 -15.89 3.99 1.92
C ASN A 120 -15.29 2.60 1.71
N GLN A 121 -14.09 2.52 1.12
CA GLN A 121 -13.38 1.27 0.95
C GLN A 121 -12.45 1.07 2.14
N GLU A 122 -12.48 -0.13 2.70
CA GLU A 122 -11.58 -0.49 3.78
C GLU A 122 -10.14 -0.55 3.27
N ALA A 123 -9.23 -0.08 4.09
CA ALA A 123 -7.80 -0.12 3.84
C ALA A 123 -7.06 -0.47 5.13
N ILE A 124 -5.79 -0.81 4.97
CA ILE A 124 -4.82 -0.83 6.07
C ILE A 124 -3.76 0.23 5.77
N THR A 125 -3.40 1.00 6.79
CA THR A 125 -2.34 1.99 6.71
C THR A 125 -1.24 1.61 7.70
N ALA A 126 -0.07 1.31 7.17
CA ALA A 126 1.13 0.98 7.93
C ALA A 126 2.04 2.20 8.03
N PHE A 127 2.57 2.42 9.23
CA PHE A 127 3.48 3.50 9.57
C PHE A 127 4.78 2.91 10.09
N LYS A 128 5.90 3.32 9.50
CA LYS A 128 7.23 2.89 9.94
C LYS A 128 8.16 4.08 10.06
N GLN A 129 8.85 4.17 11.19
CA GLN A 129 9.91 5.14 11.43
C GLN A 129 11.23 4.60 10.90
N ILE A 130 11.89 5.36 10.01
CA ILE A 130 13.19 4.99 9.46
C ILE A 130 14.05 6.24 9.36
N ASN A 131 15.16 6.28 10.12
CA ASN A 131 16.20 7.32 9.99
C ASN A 131 15.66 8.77 9.96
N GLY A 132 14.72 9.10 10.86
CA GLY A 132 14.10 10.43 10.91
C GLY A 132 12.99 10.69 9.87
N TYR A 133 12.61 9.67 9.10
CA TYR A 133 11.46 9.70 8.18
C TYR A 133 10.31 8.84 8.69
N ALA A 134 9.10 9.36 8.54
CA ALA A 134 7.87 8.60 8.62
C ALA A 134 7.53 8.05 7.23
N VAL A 135 7.60 6.72 7.08
CA VAL A 135 7.19 6.02 5.86
C VAL A 135 5.77 5.50 6.06
N VAL A 136 4.87 5.85 5.16
CA VAL A 136 3.46 5.46 5.19
C VAL A 136 3.15 4.61 3.97
N VAL A 137 2.50 3.48 4.19
CA VAL A 137 2.06 2.55 3.14
C VAL A 137 0.58 2.25 3.34
N GLU A 138 -0.24 2.55 2.33
CA GLU A 138 -1.67 2.25 2.34
C GLU A 138 -1.98 1.12 1.36
N GLN A 139 -2.71 0.11 1.83
CA GLN A 139 -3.24 -0.96 0.99
C GLN A 139 -4.76 -1.01 1.08
N ALA A 140 -5.45 -0.96 -0.06
CA ALA A 140 -6.90 -1.09 -0.13
C ALA A 140 -7.32 -2.57 -0.13
N VAL A 141 -8.37 -2.85 0.61
CA VAL A 141 -9.09 -4.12 0.57
C VAL A 141 -10.00 -4.12 -0.65
N ASN A 142 -9.94 -5.17 -1.47
CA ASN A 142 -10.87 -5.34 -2.58
C ASN A 142 -11.71 -6.62 -2.48
N LYS A 143 -12.79 -6.68 -3.27
CA LYS A 143 -13.71 -7.82 -3.34
C LYS A 143 -13.09 -9.11 -3.90
N LYS A 144 -11.85 -9.07 -4.39
CA LYS A 144 -11.10 -10.21 -4.91
C LYS A 144 -10.21 -10.87 -3.84
N ASN A 145 -10.33 -10.47 -2.58
CA ASN A 145 -9.49 -10.90 -1.46
C ASN A 145 -8.02 -10.48 -1.65
N GLU A 146 -7.83 -9.25 -2.09
CA GLU A 146 -6.49 -8.69 -2.21
C GLU A 146 -6.34 -7.42 -1.38
N LEU A 147 -5.12 -7.24 -0.86
CA LEU A 147 -4.62 -6.00 -0.31
C LEU A 147 -3.75 -5.34 -1.38
N VAL A 148 -4.36 -4.45 -2.16
CA VAL A 148 -3.71 -3.78 -3.29
C VAL A 148 -2.96 -2.55 -2.77
N LEU A 149 -1.67 -2.42 -3.07
CA LEU A 149 -0.94 -1.18 -2.77
C LEU A 149 -1.64 0.02 -3.42
N LYS A 150 -1.91 1.08 -2.67
CA LYS A 150 -2.58 2.29 -3.16
C LYS A 150 -1.64 3.46 -3.23
N THR A 151 -0.95 3.70 -2.13
CA THR A 151 0.04 4.76 -2.03
C THR A 151 1.15 4.38 -1.06
N MET A 152 2.30 5.02 -1.26
CA MET A 152 3.45 4.99 -0.38
C MET A 152 4.08 6.38 -0.45
N TYR A 153 4.37 6.95 0.70
CA TYR A 153 5.04 8.25 0.78
C TYR A 153 5.92 8.35 2.02
N LYS A 154 6.79 9.36 2.03
CA LYS A 154 7.82 9.57 3.04
C LYS A 154 7.85 11.04 3.43
N SER A 155 7.58 11.32 4.69
CA SER A 155 7.66 12.66 5.27
C SER A 155 8.76 12.72 6.31
N ASN A 156 9.35 13.90 6.49
CA ASN A 156 10.31 14.13 7.58
C ASN A 156 9.62 14.07 8.94
N GLY A 157 10.35 13.61 9.97
CA GLY A 157 9.90 13.59 11.36
C GLY A 157 9.36 12.25 11.84
N ASP A 158 8.69 12.31 12.99
CA ASP A 158 8.11 11.15 13.67
C ASP A 158 6.77 10.74 13.02
N TYR A 159 6.55 9.45 12.78
CA TYR A 159 5.29 8.93 12.27
C TYR A 159 4.09 9.28 13.15
N LYS A 160 4.30 9.44 14.46
CA LYS A 160 3.24 9.89 15.39
C LYS A 160 2.78 11.32 15.13
N ASN A 161 3.60 12.11 14.44
CA ASN A 161 3.25 13.47 14.04
C ASN A 161 2.50 13.53 12.72
N ASN A 162 2.43 12.43 11.96
CA ASN A 162 1.69 12.35 10.71
C ASN A 162 0.18 12.56 10.94
N ASP A 163 -0.44 13.37 10.10
CA ASP A 163 -1.85 13.74 10.26
C ASP A 163 -2.78 12.53 10.14
N VAL A 164 -2.49 11.61 9.20
CA VAL A 164 -3.24 10.36 9.03
C VAL A 164 -3.14 9.51 10.30
N TYR A 165 -1.95 9.39 10.88
CA TYR A 165 -1.79 8.66 12.14
C TYR A 165 -2.57 9.30 13.29
N LYS A 166 -2.47 10.61 13.47
CA LYS A 166 -3.18 11.34 14.54
C LYS A 166 -4.68 11.20 14.42
N GLU A 167 -5.21 11.35 13.21
CA GLU A 167 -6.63 11.22 12.93
C GLU A 167 -7.13 9.83 13.33
N PHE A 168 -6.55 8.76 12.79
CA PHE A 168 -7.02 7.40 13.02
C PHE A 168 -6.68 6.85 14.41
N SER A 169 -5.62 7.33 15.05
CA SER A 169 -5.30 6.94 16.44
C SER A 169 -6.20 7.63 17.47
N SER A 170 -6.68 8.85 17.18
CA SER A 170 -7.60 9.59 18.05
C SER A 170 -9.04 9.04 18.02
N THR A 171 -9.42 8.35 16.95
CA THR A 171 -10.68 7.61 16.86
C THR A 171 -10.54 6.23 17.52
N SER A 172 -10.59 6.17 18.84
CA SER A 172 -10.29 4.96 19.61
C SER A 172 -11.25 3.78 19.36
N LEU A 173 -10.67 2.63 18.97
CA LEU A 173 -10.85 1.22 19.40
C LEU A 173 -12.23 0.55 19.59
N ASP A 174 -13.35 1.25 19.70
CA ASP A 174 -14.71 0.66 19.72
C ASP A 174 -15.65 1.23 18.64
N ALA A 175 -15.18 2.22 17.90
CA ALA A 175 -15.94 2.76 16.80
C ALA A 175 -15.65 1.94 15.54
N ASN A 176 -16.71 1.41 14.94
CA ASN A 176 -16.86 1.26 13.49
C ASN A 176 -16.66 2.63 12.80
N ALA A 177 -15.48 3.23 12.95
CA ALA A 177 -15.19 4.57 12.51
C ALA A 177 -14.99 4.54 11.00
N LYS A 178 -16.13 4.55 10.31
CA LYS A 178 -16.31 5.04 8.94
C LYS A 178 -15.94 6.52 8.93
N VAL A 179 -14.67 6.82 9.14
CA VAL A 179 -14.14 8.14 8.88
C VAL A 179 -13.93 8.20 7.38
N ASN A 180 -14.86 8.87 6.69
CA ASN A 180 -14.73 9.12 5.27
C ASN A 180 -13.56 10.06 5.08
N HIS A 181 -12.40 9.51 4.72
CA HIS A 181 -11.25 10.35 4.48
C HIS A 181 -11.55 11.28 3.28
N GLY A 182 -11.09 12.51 3.30
CA GLY A 182 -10.98 13.34 2.11
C GLY A 182 -9.52 13.70 2.02
N LEU A 183 -8.73 13.02 1.16
CA LEU A 183 -7.40 13.52 0.81
C LEU A 183 -7.65 14.82 0.04
N SER A 184 -7.87 15.91 0.77
CA SER A 184 -7.82 17.24 0.20
C SER A 184 -6.37 17.42 -0.19
N SER A 185 -6.13 17.35 -1.49
CA SER A 185 -5.06 18.12 -2.07
C SER A 185 -5.26 19.55 -1.55
N HIS A 186 -4.44 19.96 -0.59
CA HIS A 186 -4.17 21.37 -0.40
C HIS A 186 -3.53 21.84 -1.71
N GLY A 187 -4.40 22.20 -2.66
CA GLY A 187 -4.05 23.08 -3.75
C GLY A 187 -3.79 24.42 -3.11
N GLY A 188 -2.51 24.76 -2.98
CA GLY A 188 -2.11 26.12 -2.69
C GLY A 188 -2.70 27.02 -3.77
N ALA A 189 -3.49 27.99 -3.33
CA ALA A 189 -3.67 29.25 -4.05
C ALA A 189 -2.47 30.14 -3.74
#